data_AF-A0A8I1D947-F1
#
_entry.id   AF-A0A8I1D947-F1
#
_cell.length_a   1.000
_cell.length_b   1.000
_cell.length_c   1.000
_cell.angle_alpha   90.00
_cell.angle_beta   90.00
_cell.angle_gamma   90.00
#
_symmetry.space_group_name_H-M   'P 1'
#
loop_
_entity.id
_entity.type
_entity.pdbx_description
1 polymer ?
#
loop_
_entity_poly.entity_id
_entity_poly.type
_entity_poly.pdbx_seq_one_letter_code
_entity_poly.pdbx_strand_id
1 'polypeptide(L)'
;MTKPDKRSFSFEFKLKVVQRFLAGETKIELAKEFGLSSPKEIERWTRKYRDEGEGGLRPKRRDHPPRPGISEPGERCELEQLRSENEQLRAEVAYLGKLRALRVQQRR
;
A
#
# COMPACT_ATOMS: atom_id res chain seq x y z
N MET A 1 -12.26 19.19 -15.50
CA MET A 1 -13.24 18.22 -14.93
C MET A 1 -12.70 17.73 -13.60
N THR A 2 -13.27 18.16 -12.48
CA THR A 2 -12.85 17.78 -11.12
C THR A 2 -13.25 16.32 -10.84
N LYS A 3 -12.29 15.50 -10.42
CA LYS A 3 -12.57 14.11 -9.99
C LYS A 3 -13.46 14.18 -8.74
N PRO A 4 -14.58 13.44 -8.67
CA PRO A 4 -15.39 13.41 -7.47
C PRO A 4 -14.57 12.79 -6.32
N ASP A 5 -14.50 13.52 -5.20
CA ASP A 5 -13.82 13.08 -3.99
C ASP A 5 -14.47 11.78 -3.48
N LYS A 6 -13.61 10.77 -3.24
CA LYS A 6 -14.08 9.42 -2.93
C LYS A 6 -14.30 9.31 -1.43
N ARG A 7 -15.51 9.61 -0.99
CA ARG A 7 -15.94 9.41 0.41
C ARG A 7 -15.61 7.98 0.86
N SER A 8 -14.80 7.88 1.91
CA SER A 8 -14.45 6.61 2.55
C SER A 8 -15.40 6.36 3.72
N PHE A 9 -16.05 5.21 3.74
CA PHE A 9 -16.92 4.78 4.83
C PHE A 9 -16.21 3.73 5.69
N SER A 10 -16.33 3.87 7.00
CA SER A 10 -15.78 2.90 7.98
C SER A 10 -16.44 1.53 7.84
N PHE A 11 -15.76 0.49 8.33
CA PHE A 11 -16.27 -0.87 8.31
C PHE A 11 -17.60 -0.99 9.07
N GLU A 12 -17.64 -0.49 10.31
CA GLU A 12 -18.84 -0.46 11.17
C GLU A 12 -20.05 0.17 10.47
N PHE A 13 -19.82 1.29 9.78
CA PHE A 13 -20.87 1.98 9.05
C PHE A 13 -21.43 1.12 7.91
N LYS A 14 -20.55 0.53 7.09
CA LYS A 14 -20.98 -0.34 5.99
C LYS A 14 -21.75 -1.55 6.52
N LEU A 15 -21.28 -2.14 7.62
CA LEU A 15 -21.93 -3.29 8.25
C LEU A 15 -23.34 -2.95 8.71
N LYS A 16 -23.51 -1.82 9.42
CA LYS A 16 -24.82 -1.33 9.86
C LYS A 16 -25.80 -1.14 8.70
N VAL A 17 -25.34 -0.52 7.61
CA VAL A 17 -26.19 -0.28 6.42
C VAL A 17 -26.59 -1.59 5.74
N VAL A 18 -25.67 -2.55 5.62
CA VAL A 18 -25.97 -3.87 5.03
C VAL A 18 -26.93 -4.67 5.90
N GLN A 19 -26.75 -4.67 7.22
CA GLN A 19 -27.65 -5.37 8.15
C GLN A 19 -29.09 -4.85 8.03
N ARG A 20 -29.27 -3.53 7.96
CA ARG A 20 -30.59 -2.91 7.73
C ARG A 20 -31.19 -3.28 6.38
N PHE A 21 -30.37 -3.30 5.33
CA PHE A 21 -30.81 -3.75 4.02
C PHE A 21 -31.25 -5.22 4.02
N LEU A 22 -30.55 -6.09 4.77
CA LEU A 22 -30.92 -7.49 4.95
C LEU A 22 -32.17 -7.67 5.82
N ALA A 23 -32.46 -6.72 6.72
CA ALA A 23 -33.69 -6.68 7.50
C ALA A 23 -34.94 -6.31 6.67
N GLY A 24 -34.77 -5.95 5.39
CA GLY A 24 -35.87 -5.67 4.45
C GLY A 24 -36.03 -4.20 4.08
N GLU A 25 -35.18 -3.29 4.57
CA GLU A 25 -35.24 -1.88 4.21
C GLU A 25 -34.80 -1.63 2.77
N THR A 26 -35.36 -0.59 2.13
CA THR A 26 -35.02 -0.30 0.74
C THR A 26 -33.70 0.46 0.62
N LYS A 27 -32.91 0.15 -0.41
CA LYS A 27 -31.65 0.85 -0.70
C LYS A 27 -31.82 2.36 -0.94
N ILE A 28 -33.01 2.80 -1.35
CA ILE A 28 -33.29 4.22 -1.62
C ILE A 28 -33.48 4.97 -0.31
N GLU A 29 -34.25 4.41 0.63
CA GLU A 29 -34.48 5.01 1.94
C GLU A 29 -33.19 5.05 2.75
N LEU A 30 -32.46 3.93 2.80
CA LEU A 30 -31.16 3.87 3.46
C LEU A 30 -30.17 4.88 2.84
N ALA A 31 -30.13 5.03 1.52
CA ALA A 31 -29.24 6.02 0.91
C ALA A 31 -29.59 7.45 1.32
N LYS A 32 -30.88 7.78 1.49
CA LYS A 32 -31.32 9.10 1.97
C LYS A 32 -31.01 9.30 3.45
N GLU A 33 -31.34 8.32 4.30
CA GLU A 33 -31.11 8.36 5.75
C GLU A 33 -29.62 8.53 6.07
N PHE A 34 -28.77 7.75 5.39
CA PHE A 34 -27.33 7.74 5.62
C PHE A 34 -26.55 8.76 4.75
N GLY A 35 -27.24 9.59 3.97
CA GLY A 35 -26.61 10.63 3.13
C GLY A 35 -25.67 10.07 2.05
N LEU A 36 -25.95 8.87 1.55
CA LEU A 36 -25.15 8.21 0.51
C LEU A 36 -25.42 8.83 -0.86
N SER A 37 -24.33 9.08 -1.60
CA SER A 37 -24.42 9.66 -2.94
C SER A 37 -25.11 8.75 -3.95
N SER A 38 -25.16 7.44 -3.72
CA SER A 38 -25.85 6.50 -4.60
C SER A 38 -26.34 5.26 -3.85
N PRO A 39 -27.58 4.80 -4.08
CA PRO A 39 -28.06 3.50 -3.62
C PRO A 39 -27.22 2.31 -4.14
N LYS A 40 -26.44 2.51 -5.20
CA LYS A 40 -25.53 1.48 -5.75
C LYS A 40 -24.39 1.12 -4.79
N GLU A 41 -24.02 2.02 -3.87
CA GLU A 41 -22.98 1.70 -2.87
C GLU A 41 -23.47 0.63 -1.90
N ILE A 42 -24.75 0.69 -1.49
CA ILE A 42 -25.38 -0.33 -0.65
C ILE A 42 -25.39 -1.67 -1.37
N GLU A 43 -25.79 -1.70 -2.64
CA GLU A 43 -25.81 -2.92 -3.44
C GLU A 43 -24.42 -3.56 -3.56
N ARG A 44 -23.37 -2.75 -3.74
CA ARG A 44 -21.99 -3.22 -3.77
C ARG A 44 -21.57 -3.79 -2.41
N TRP A 45 -21.93 -3.15 -1.30
CA TRP A 45 -21.61 -3.64 0.04
C TRP A 45 -22.35 -4.94 0.36
N THR A 46 -23.65 -5.02 0.04
CA THR A 46 -24.44 -6.24 0.25
C THR A 46 -23.90 -7.40 -0.58
N ARG A 47 -23.49 -7.17 -1.83
CA ARG A 47 -22.87 -8.21 -2.66
C ARG A 47 -21.58 -8.73 -2.00
N LYS A 48 -20.68 -7.84 -1.58
CA LYS A 48 -19.46 -8.24 -0.87
C LYS A 48 -19.75 -8.99 0.43
N TYR A 49 -20.79 -8.59 1.14
CA TYR A 49 -21.22 -9.28 2.36
C TYR A 49 -21.75 -10.68 2.07
N ARG A 50 -22.47 -10.89 0.96
CA ARG A 50 -22.90 -12.22 0.54
C ARG A 50 -21.74 -13.11 0.09
N ASP A 51 -20.74 -12.53 -0.57
CA ASP A 51 -19.60 -13.27 -1.13
C ASP A 51 -18.53 -13.61 -0.06
N GLU A 52 -18.16 -12.65 0.79
CA GLU A 52 -17.03 -12.73 1.74
C GLU A 52 -17.46 -12.53 3.22
N GLY A 53 -18.76 -12.43 3.50
CA GLY A 53 -19.28 -12.13 4.84
C GLY A 53 -18.89 -10.73 5.31
N GLU A 54 -18.78 -10.56 6.63
CA GLU A 54 -18.29 -9.33 7.25
C GLU A 54 -16.86 -8.97 6.77
N GLY A 55 -16.03 -9.98 6.50
CA GLY A 55 -14.67 -9.79 5.97
C GLY A 55 -14.63 -8.99 4.66
N GLY A 56 -15.66 -9.10 3.81
CA GLY A 56 -15.74 -8.37 2.54
C GLY A 56 -15.96 -6.86 2.67
N LEU A 57 -16.51 -6.41 3.80
CA LEU A 57 -16.75 -4.99 4.07
C LEU A 57 -15.52 -4.29 4.65
N ARG A 58 -14.58 -5.06 5.21
CA ARG A 58 -13.33 -4.50 5.72
C ARG A 58 -12.55 -3.84 4.58
N PRO A 59 -11.87 -2.71 4.84
CA PRO A 59 -10.95 -2.15 3.87
C PRO A 59 -9.83 -3.16 3.65
N LYS A 60 -9.95 -3.95 2.58
CA LYS A 60 -8.88 -4.81 2.09
C LYS A 60 -7.75 -3.85 1.74
N ARG A 61 -6.71 -3.83 2.57
CA ARG A 61 -5.42 -3.28 2.15
C ARG A 61 -5.14 -4.03 0.87
N ARG A 62 -5.20 -3.33 -0.27
CA ARG A 62 -4.68 -3.95 -1.48
C ARG A 62 -3.22 -4.12 -1.15
N ASP A 63 -2.79 -5.34 -0.86
CA ASP A 63 -1.41 -5.78 -1.03
C ASP A 63 -1.12 -5.70 -2.53
N HIS A 64 -1.17 -4.48 -3.05
CA HIS A 64 -0.48 -4.17 -4.26
C HIS A 64 0.95 -4.12 -3.78
N PRO A 65 1.83 -5.07 -4.18
CA PRO A 65 3.23 -4.72 -4.19
C PRO A 65 3.30 -3.36 -4.89
N PRO A 66 3.96 -2.35 -4.29
CA PRO A 66 4.04 -1.06 -4.91
C PRO A 66 4.47 -1.28 -6.35
N ARG A 67 3.81 -0.60 -7.30
CA ARG A 67 4.32 -0.59 -8.67
C ARG A 67 5.80 -0.21 -8.56
N PRO A 68 6.74 -1.00 -9.11
CA PRO A 68 8.14 -0.60 -9.10
C PRO A 68 8.22 0.76 -9.81
N GLY A 69 8.42 1.83 -9.05
CA GLY A 69 8.44 3.18 -9.60
C GLY A 69 8.04 4.31 -8.65
N ILE A 70 7.19 4.09 -7.65
CA ILE A 70 6.85 5.13 -6.66
C ILE A 70 6.63 4.49 -5.29
N SER A 71 7.70 3.92 -4.73
CA SER A 71 7.78 3.68 -3.28
C SER A 71 8.64 4.79 -2.68
N GLU A 72 8.11 5.38 -1.61
CA GLU A 72 8.77 6.05 -0.50
C GLU A 72 10.01 6.93 -0.80
N PRO A 73 9.95 8.26 -0.54
CA PRO A 73 11.11 9.15 -0.61
C PRO A 73 12.32 8.70 0.23
N GLY A 74 12.11 7.84 1.25
CA GLY A 74 13.17 7.34 2.14
C GLY A 74 14.02 6.20 1.55
N GLU A 75 13.43 5.26 0.81
CA GLU A 75 14.14 4.07 0.29
C GLU A 75 15.16 4.44 -0.80
N ARG A 76 14.90 5.54 -1.53
CA ARG A 76 15.84 6.06 -2.53
C ARG A 76 17.12 6.61 -1.90
N CYS A 77 17.02 7.19 -0.71
CA CYS A 77 18.16 7.76 0.01
C CYS A 77 19.10 6.68 0.56
N GLU A 78 18.54 5.63 1.16
CA GLU A 78 19.32 4.49 1.69
C GLU A 78 20.03 3.73 0.57
N LEU A 79 19.36 3.48 -0.57
CA LEU A 79 19.98 2.81 -1.71
C LEU A 79 21.16 3.58 -2.30
N GLU A 80 21.06 4.91 -2.34
CA GLU A 80 22.14 5.78 -2.85
C GLU A 80 23.32 5.84 -1.87
N GLN A 81 23.03 5.92 -0.56
CA GLN A 81 24.04 5.81 0.50
C GLN A 81 24.78 4.48 0.45
N LEU A 82 24.05 3.36 0.37
CA LEU A 82 24.64 2.02 0.28
C LEU A 82 25.50 1.83 -0.97
N ARG A 83 25.10 2.43 -2.11
CA ARG A 83 25.90 2.39 -3.35
C ARG A 83 27.19 3.19 -3.23
N SER A 84 27.12 4.39 -2.66
CA SER A 84 28.30 5.23 -2.39
C SER A 84 29.28 4.52 -1.45
N GLU A 85 28.77 3.91 -0.37
CA GLU A 85 29.58 3.14 0.57
C GLU A 85 30.21 1.91 -0.12
N ASN A 86 29.48 1.21 -0.98
CA ASN A 86 30.03 0.08 -1.72
C ASN A 86 31.19 0.50 -2.63
N GLU A 87 31.07 1.65 -3.28
CA GLU A 87 32.13 2.20 -4.14
C GLU A 87 33.37 2.58 -3.33
N GLN A 88 33.19 3.27 -2.20
CA GLN A 88 34.27 3.62 -1.27
C GLN A 88 35.00 2.38 -0.76
N LEU A 89 34.26 1.37 -0.28
CA LEU A 89 34.85 0.12 0.21
C LEU A 89 35.58 -0.65 -0.89
N ARG A 90 35.05 -0.65 -2.13
CA ARG A 90 35.74 -1.27 -3.28
C ARG A 90 37.05 -0.57 -3.62
N ALA A 91 37.09 0.76 -3.53
CA ALA A 91 38.32 1.53 -3.72
C ALA A 91 39.34 1.25 -2.62
N GLU A 92 38.91 1.17 -1.36
CA GLU A 92 39.77 0.83 -0.23
C GLU A 92 40.35 -0.58 -0.36
N VAL A 93 39.53 -1.58 -0.68
CA VAL A 93 39.98 -2.95 -0.91
C VAL A 93 41.01 -3.02 -2.04
N ALA A 94 40.80 -2.26 -3.12
CA ALA A 94 41.75 -2.17 -4.22
C ALA A 94 43.08 -1.52 -3.78
N TYR A 95 43.04 -0.45 -2.98
CA TYR A 95 44.22 0.21 -2.44
C TYR A 95 45.01 -0.70 -1.49
N LEU A 96 44.33 -1.34 -0.54
CA LEU A 96 44.93 -2.30 0.39
C LEU A 96 45.48 -3.52 -0.36
N GLY A 97 44.84 -3.94 -1.46
CA GLY A 97 45.35 -4.98 -2.36
C GLY A 97 46.69 -4.60 -2.99
N LYS A 98 46.82 -3.37 -3.50
CA LYS A 98 48.08 -2.85 -4.05
C LYS A 98 49.17 -2.79 -2.98
N LEU A 99 48.87 -2.31 -1.78
CA LEU A 99 49.83 -2.27 -0.67
C LEU A 99 50.30 -3.68 -0.25
N ARG A 100 49.38 -4.65 -0.21
CA ARG A 100 49.73 -6.06 0.04
C ARG A 100 50.65 -6.60 -1.05
N ALA A 101 50.39 -6.31 -2.32
CA ALA A 101 51.24 -6.72 -3.44
C ALA A 101 52.66 -6.14 -3.34
N LEU A 102 52.79 -4.85 -3.03
CA LEU A 102 54.09 -4.19 -2.83
C LEU A 102 54.89 -4.80 -1.67
N ARG A 103 54.23 -5.13 -0.56
CA ARG A 103 54.87 -5.78 0.59
C ARG A 103 55.35 -7.19 0.27
N VAL A 104 54.64 -7.93 -0.59
CA VAL A 104 55.06 -9.25 -1.06
C VAL A 104 56.29 -9.14 -1.97
N GLN A 105 56.34 -8.12 -2.84
CA GLN A 105 57.49 -7.89 -3.72
C GLN A 105 58.77 -7.51 -2.95
N GLN A 106 58.66 -6.73 -1.88
CA GLN A 106 59.80 -6.33 -1.02
C GLN A 106 60.37 -7.46 -0.15
N ARG A 107 59.66 -8.60 -0.06
CA ARG A 107 60.08 -9.79 0.71
C ARG A 107 60.73 -10.86 -0.16
N ARG A 108 60.98 -10.55 -1.43
CA ARG A 108 61.58 -11.43 -2.42
C ARG A 108 62.96 -10.90 -2.79
#